data_AF-A0A969QLA3-F1
#
_entry.id   AF-A0A969QLA3-F1
#
_cell.length_a   1.000
_cell.length_b   1.000
_cell.length_c   1.000
_cell.angle_alpha   90.00
_cell.angle_beta   90.00
_cell.angle_gamma   90.00
#
_symmetry.space_group_name_H-M   'P 1'
#
loop_
_entity.id
_entity.type
_entity.pdbx_description
1 polymer ?
#
loop_
_entity_poly.entity_id
_entity_poly.type
_entity_poly.pdbx_seq_one_letter_code
_entity_poly.pdbx_strand_id
1 'polypeptide(L)'
;MTFPKLAPWLIFSLVISFLYIVLTLQPSWGYEYLVQDDARQHVFWMQQFQNGALFPNDLIARYFRSIAPAGYTALYGLAAQIGIDPLALSRWLPIGLGVATAGFCYGICVKILPLPVVGFVASFLLTQNLWTKDDLVSGTPRAFFYPLFTAFLYYLLQRHEPPVWRRSLLPCLMIFLLQGLFYPQTLLLSCGVLVLNFVDWDQRKPRPPQRLQDWGFVAAGLGIAVLVLLPFALQTSEYGPVITAAEARPMAEFAEHGRVRYFVPPLEYWLSWMRSGIFPSLWVPPLMLAGFLLPLLGRFRPHLPLLQKIRPNVKVLVDVVLASLVWFGLAHLLLFRLQLPSRYTQHSFRVVWAIARQWRWQLWLMDCLAG
;
A
#
# COMPACT_ATOMS: atom_id res chain seq x y z
N MET A 1 -17.42 -22.79 1.24
CA MET A 1 -16.87 -23.20 -0.07
C MET A 1 -15.66 -24.07 0.20
N THR A 2 -15.55 -25.21 -0.48
CA THR A 2 -14.42 -26.13 -0.35
C THR A 2 -13.21 -25.59 -1.12
N PHE A 3 -12.02 -25.72 -0.53
CA PHE A 3 -10.71 -25.36 -1.12
C PHE A 3 -10.53 -25.72 -2.62
N PRO A 4 -10.99 -26.90 -3.12
CA PRO A 4 -10.90 -27.25 -4.54
C PRO A 4 -11.59 -26.28 -5.50
N LYS A 5 -12.63 -25.55 -5.07
CA LYS A 5 -13.31 -24.55 -5.93
C LYS A 5 -12.60 -23.19 -5.97
N LEU A 6 -11.66 -22.94 -5.04
CA LEU A 6 -10.90 -21.70 -4.94
C LEU A 6 -9.58 -21.75 -5.72
N ALA A 7 -8.94 -22.93 -5.75
CA ALA A 7 -7.61 -23.09 -6.33
C ALA A 7 -7.51 -22.69 -7.81
N PRO A 8 -8.44 -23.06 -8.72
CA PRO A 8 -8.31 -22.69 -10.15
C PRO A 8 -8.35 -21.17 -10.37
N TRP A 9 -9.22 -20.46 -9.65
CA TRP A 9 -9.37 -19.01 -9.75
C TRP A 9 -8.18 -18.25 -9.18
N LEU A 10 -7.60 -18.76 -8.09
CA LEU A 10 -6.36 -18.24 -7.56
C LEU A 10 -5.22 -18.41 -8.58
N ILE A 11 -5.05 -19.62 -9.12
CA ILE A 11 -4.04 -19.88 -10.15
C ILE A 11 -4.21 -18.94 -11.34
N PHE A 12 -5.44 -18.77 -11.85
CA PHE A 12 -5.70 -17.86 -12.96
C PHE A 12 -5.37 -16.39 -12.63
N SER A 13 -5.64 -15.96 -11.40
CA SER A 13 -5.25 -14.62 -10.89
C SER A 13 -3.73 -14.44 -10.91
N LEU A 14 -2.99 -15.45 -10.44
CA LEU A 14 -1.53 -15.42 -10.36
C LEU A 14 -0.90 -15.49 -11.75
N VAL A 15 -1.43 -16.33 -12.66
CA VAL A 15 -0.97 -16.43 -14.05
C VAL A 15 -1.18 -15.11 -14.78
N ILE A 16 -2.36 -14.49 -14.69
CA ILE A 16 -2.57 -13.18 -15.33
C ILE A 16 -1.67 -12.11 -14.71
N SER A 17 -1.49 -12.13 -13.39
CA SER A 17 -0.53 -11.23 -12.76
C SER A 17 0.88 -11.44 -13.30
N PHE A 18 1.31 -12.68 -13.47
CA PHE A 18 2.59 -13.01 -14.07
C PHE A 18 2.71 -12.56 -15.53
N LEU A 19 1.65 -12.65 -16.33
CA LEU A 19 1.66 -12.15 -17.70
C LEU A 19 1.87 -10.64 -17.77
N TYR A 20 1.14 -9.85 -16.95
CA TYR A 20 1.37 -8.40 -16.88
C TYR A 20 2.79 -8.06 -16.43
N ILE A 21 3.31 -8.78 -15.44
CA ILE A 21 4.68 -8.63 -14.96
C ILE A 21 5.67 -8.81 -16.12
N VAL A 22 5.57 -9.92 -16.84
CA VAL A 22 6.48 -10.26 -17.94
C VAL A 22 6.37 -9.21 -19.04
N LEU A 23 5.17 -8.81 -19.45
CA LEU A 23 4.98 -7.81 -20.50
C LEU A 23 5.58 -6.44 -20.13
N THR A 24 5.46 -6.02 -18.87
CA THR A 24 6.03 -4.74 -18.41
C THR A 24 7.54 -4.80 -18.25
N LEU A 25 8.10 -5.93 -17.79
CA LEU A 25 9.54 -6.06 -17.52
C LEU A 25 10.35 -6.54 -18.72
N GLN A 26 9.74 -7.20 -19.71
CA GLN A 26 10.42 -7.74 -20.89
C GLN A 26 11.34 -6.72 -21.57
N PRO A 27 10.95 -5.44 -21.77
CA PRO A 27 11.86 -4.45 -22.37
C PRO A 27 13.16 -4.28 -21.57
N SER A 28 13.14 -4.44 -20.25
CA SER A 28 14.33 -4.29 -19.40
C SER A 28 15.32 -5.45 -19.50
N TRP A 29 14.94 -6.58 -20.08
CA TRP A 29 15.84 -7.74 -20.22
C TRP A 29 16.76 -7.62 -21.43
N GLY A 30 16.36 -6.86 -22.45
CA GLY A 30 17.15 -6.67 -23.68
C GLY A 30 18.19 -5.55 -23.60
N TYR A 31 18.18 -4.74 -22.54
CA TYR A 31 19.06 -3.58 -22.41
C TYR A 31 19.76 -3.55 -21.05
N GLU A 32 21.09 -3.73 -21.07
CA GLU A 32 21.93 -3.78 -19.87
C GLU A 32 21.74 -2.55 -18.98
N TYR A 33 21.76 -1.36 -19.58
CA TYR A 33 21.71 -0.07 -18.90
C TYR A 33 20.29 0.49 -18.70
N LEU A 34 19.24 -0.29 -19.01
CA LEU A 34 17.88 0.14 -18.72
C LEU A 34 17.60 -0.06 -17.23
N VAL A 35 17.61 1.06 -16.50
CA VAL A 35 17.33 1.15 -15.06
C VAL A 35 16.16 2.09 -14.85
N GLN A 36 15.17 1.65 -14.07
CA GLN A 36 14.00 2.44 -13.73
C GLN A 36 14.39 3.72 -12.95
N ASP A 37 13.67 4.82 -13.19
CA ASP A 37 14.01 6.16 -12.70
C ASP A 37 14.20 6.28 -11.18
N ASP A 38 13.31 5.68 -10.39
CA ASP A 38 13.42 5.67 -8.92
C ASP A 38 14.56 4.72 -8.47
N ALA A 39 14.81 3.62 -9.17
CA ALA A 39 15.94 2.74 -8.89
C ALA A 39 17.29 3.45 -9.11
N ARG A 40 17.39 4.33 -10.12
CA ARG A 40 18.58 5.18 -10.34
C ARG A 40 18.88 6.11 -9.15
N GLN A 41 17.87 6.42 -8.33
CA GLN A 41 18.03 7.26 -7.14
C GLN A 41 18.23 6.44 -5.86
N HIS A 42 17.45 5.37 -5.69
CA HIS A 42 17.37 4.66 -4.41
C HIS A 42 18.26 3.41 -4.32
N VAL A 43 18.66 2.83 -5.45
CA VAL A 43 19.40 1.55 -5.49
C VAL A 43 20.88 1.76 -5.80
N PHE A 44 21.26 2.79 -6.58
CA PHE A 44 22.61 2.93 -7.13
C PHE A 44 23.73 2.85 -6.05
N TRP A 45 23.55 3.50 -4.90
CA TRP A 45 24.53 3.54 -3.83
C TRP A 45 24.74 2.15 -3.18
N MET A 46 23.76 1.25 -3.28
CA MET A 46 23.84 -0.11 -2.72
C MET A 46 24.88 -0.98 -3.44
N GLN A 47 25.39 -0.57 -4.60
CA GLN A 47 26.56 -1.18 -5.24
C GLN A 47 27.79 -1.20 -4.31
N GLN A 48 27.83 -0.31 -3.31
CA GLN A 48 28.84 -0.32 -2.24
C GLN A 48 28.88 -1.63 -1.43
N PHE A 49 27.81 -2.42 -1.42
CA PHE A 49 27.81 -3.73 -0.75
C PHE A 49 28.71 -4.76 -1.44
N GLN A 50 28.92 -4.62 -2.75
CA GLN A 50 29.83 -5.47 -3.51
C GLN A 50 31.22 -4.85 -3.62
N ASN A 51 31.29 -3.54 -3.80
CA ASN A 51 32.54 -2.80 -3.88
C ASN A 51 32.49 -1.54 -3.02
N GLY A 52 33.05 -1.64 -1.81
CA GLY A 52 33.08 -0.54 -0.84
C GLY A 52 33.88 0.69 -1.29
N ALA A 53 34.67 0.60 -2.37
CA ALA A 53 35.40 1.74 -2.93
C ALA A 53 34.53 2.62 -3.86
N LEU A 54 33.31 2.19 -4.20
CA LEU A 54 32.41 2.99 -5.05
C LEU A 54 31.84 4.20 -4.31
N PHE A 55 31.69 5.31 -5.05
CA PHE A 55 31.13 6.58 -4.56
C PHE A 55 31.84 7.16 -3.32
N PRO A 56 33.18 7.25 -3.31
CA PRO A 56 33.89 7.86 -2.20
C PRO A 56 33.50 9.33 -2.09
N ASN A 57 33.10 9.76 -0.90
CA ASN A 57 32.67 11.14 -0.61
C ASN A 57 31.47 11.66 -1.43
N ASP A 58 30.66 10.78 -2.00
CA ASP A 58 29.45 11.18 -2.75
C ASP A 58 28.33 11.61 -1.79
N LEU A 59 27.95 12.89 -1.85
CA LEU A 59 26.91 13.47 -0.99
C LEU A 59 25.52 12.88 -1.25
N ILE A 60 25.21 12.51 -2.49
CA ILE A 60 23.92 11.96 -2.89
C ILE A 60 23.80 10.53 -2.36
N ALA A 61 24.85 9.72 -2.53
CA ALA A 61 24.90 8.36 -2.00
C ALA A 61 24.78 8.35 -0.47
N ARG A 62 25.51 9.23 0.22
CA ARG A 62 25.40 9.41 1.68
C ARG A 62 23.98 9.81 2.10
N TYR A 63 23.35 10.72 1.34
CA TYR A 63 22.00 11.19 1.65
C TYR A 63 20.99 10.04 1.55
N PHE A 64 20.95 9.35 0.40
CA PHE A 64 20.02 8.24 0.21
C PHE A 64 20.27 7.06 1.15
N ARG A 65 21.53 6.80 1.51
CA ARG A 65 21.89 5.83 2.55
C ARG A 65 21.35 6.22 3.92
N SER A 66 21.43 7.50 4.29
CA SER A 66 20.99 7.98 5.61
C SER A 66 19.47 7.86 5.83
N ILE A 67 18.67 7.93 4.76
CA ILE A 67 17.21 7.87 4.81
C ILE A 67 16.64 6.49 4.43
N ALA A 68 17.49 5.54 4.00
CA ALA A 68 17.05 4.23 3.53
C ALA A 68 16.51 3.38 4.69
N PRO A 69 15.31 2.79 4.57
CA PRO A 69 14.78 1.90 5.60
C PRO A 69 15.69 0.70 5.85
N ALA A 70 15.84 0.30 7.11
CA ALA A 70 16.80 -0.73 7.50
C ALA A 70 16.49 -2.10 6.87
N GLY A 71 15.21 -2.51 6.80
CA GLY A 71 14.82 -3.78 6.20
C GLY A 71 15.04 -3.80 4.68
N TYR A 72 14.75 -2.68 4.02
CA TYR A 72 15.05 -2.50 2.59
C TYR A 72 16.55 -2.62 2.32
N THR A 73 17.36 -1.93 3.12
CA THR A 73 18.82 -1.95 3.03
C THR A 73 19.40 -3.34 3.29
N ALA A 74 18.90 -4.03 4.32
CA ALA A 74 19.33 -5.38 4.68
C ALA A 74 19.00 -6.39 3.57
N LEU A 75 17.83 -6.29 2.92
CA LEU A 75 17.47 -7.17 1.82
C LEU A 75 18.49 -7.10 0.67
N TYR A 76 18.84 -5.88 0.24
CA TYR A 76 19.81 -5.68 -0.82
C TYR A 76 21.23 -6.04 -0.39
N GLY A 77 21.61 -5.77 0.86
CA GLY A 77 22.90 -6.16 1.41
C GLY A 77 23.09 -7.68 1.47
N LEU A 78 22.06 -8.42 1.92
CA LEU A 78 22.10 -9.90 1.94
C LEU A 78 22.17 -10.48 0.53
N ALA A 79 21.42 -9.92 -0.42
CA ALA A 79 21.50 -10.34 -1.82
C ALA A 79 22.89 -10.08 -2.42
N ALA A 80 23.49 -8.93 -2.12
CA ALA A 80 24.84 -8.60 -2.55
C ALA A 80 25.90 -9.56 -1.96
N GLN A 81 25.74 -9.99 -0.70
CA GLN A 81 26.64 -10.96 -0.06
C GLN A 81 26.66 -12.33 -0.76
N ILE A 82 25.56 -12.73 -1.39
CA ILE A 82 25.47 -13.96 -2.20
C ILE A 82 25.76 -13.72 -3.69
N GLY A 83 26.28 -12.54 -4.06
CA GLY A 83 26.73 -12.22 -5.41
C GLY A 83 25.65 -11.65 -6.34
N ILE A 84 24.45 -11.33 -5.84
CA ILE A 84 23.40 -10.70 -6.65
C ILE A 84 23.65 -9.19 -6.71
N ASP A 85 23.85 -8.67 -7.93
CA ASP A 85 23.95 -7.24 -8.19
C ASP A 85 22.70 -6.47 -7.70
N PRO A 86 22.84 -5.38 -6.94
CA PRO A 86 21.70 -4.58 -6.45
C PRO A 86 20.75 -4.10 -7.54
N LEU A 87 21.26 -3.64 -8.70
CA LEU A 87 20.40 -3.21 -9.80
C LEU A 87 19.68 -4.40 -10.43
N ALA A 88 20.35 -5.54 -10.57
CA ALA A 88 19.71 -6.77 -11.02
C ALA A 88 18.60 -7.21 -10.05
N LEU A 89 18.83 -7.16 -8.74
CA LEU A 89 17.78 -7.46 -7.76
C LEU A 89 16.59 -6.52 -7.92
N SER A 90 16.81 -5.22 -8.09
CA SER A 90 15.72 -4.24 -8.26
C SER A 90 14.84 -4.52 -9.49
N ARG A 91 15.40 -5.19 -10.51
CA ARG A 91 14.70 -5.60 -11.73
C ARG A 91 13.80 -6.83 -11.51
N TRP A 92 14.26 -7.80 -10.72
CA TRP A 92 13.55 -9.07 -10.49
C TRP A 92 12.60 -9.04 -9.29
N LEU A 93 12.93 -8.24 -8.27
CA LEU A 93 12.16 -8.12 -7.05
C LEU A 93 10.67 -7.74 -7.27
N PRO A 94 10.30 -6.81 -8.18
CA PRO A 94 8.91 -6.49 -8.47
C PRO A 94 8.03 -7.68 -8.85
N ILE A 95 8.61 -8.75 -9.43
CA ILE A 95 7.88 -9.98 -9.78
C ILE A 95 7.26 -10.61 -8.53
N GLY A 96 8.10 -10.87 -7.52
CA GLY A 96 7.66 -11.47 -6.26
C GLY A 96 6.66 -10.58 -5.52
N LEU A 97 6.92 -9.26 -5.49
CA LEU A 97 6.03 -8.29 -4.84
C LEU A 97 4.65 -8.23 -5.53
N GLY A 98 4.61 -8.27 -6.87
CA GLY A 98 3.37 -8.28 -7.65
C GLY A 98 2.54 -9.55 -7.43
N VAL A 99 3.17 -10.73 -7.52
CA VAL A 99 2.51 -12.02 -7.28
C VAL A 99 1.96 -12.11 -5.86
N ALA A 100 2.74 -11.70 -4.86
CA ALA A 100 2.28 -11.67 -3.47
C ALA A 100 1.08 -10.73 -3.27
N THR A 101 1.13 -9.53 -3.87
CA THR A 101 0.02 -8.57 -3.84
C THR A 101 -1.26 -9.18 -4.42
N ALA A 102 -1.18 -9.82 -5.59
CA ALA A 102 -2.32 -10.47 -6.23
C ALA A 102 -2.90 -11.60 -5.36
N GLY A 103 -2.05 -12.46 -4.79
CA GLY A 103 -2.48 -13.54 -3.91
C GLY A 103 -3.20 -13.05 -2.65
N PHE A 104 -2.66 -12.03 -1.97
CA PHE A 104 -3.32 -11.45 -0.80
C PHE A 104 -4.60 -10.70 -1.18
N CYS A 105 -4.62 -9.98 -2.30
CA CYS A 105 -5.83 -9.32 -2.80
C CYS A 105 -6.97 -10.33 -3.03
N TYR A 106 -6.68 -11.45 -3.68
CA TYR A 106 -7.62 -12.56 -3.87
C TYR A 106 -8.17 -13.05 -2.53
N GLY A 107 -7.26 -13.32 -1.58
CA GLY A 107 -7.61 -13.81 -0.25
C GLY A 107 -8.50 -12.84 0.55
N ILE A 108 -8.20 -11.55 0.51
CA ILE A 108 -9.03 -10.50 1.13
C ILE A 108 -10.44 -10.53 0.55
N CYS A 109 -10.54 -10.56 -0.78
CA CYS A 109 -11.81 -10.49 -1.48
C CYS A 109 -12.71 -11.68 -1.16
N VAL A 110 -12.16 -12.91 -1.18
CA VAL A 110 -12.90 -14.13 -0.81
C VAL A 110 -13.33 -14.10 0.67
N LYS A 111 -12.56 -13.46 1.55
CA LYS A 111 -12.93 -13.27 2.96
C LYS A 111 -14.03 -12.23 3.17
N ILE A 112 -14.16 -11.23 2.29
CA ILE A 112 -15.23 -10.22 2.35
C ILE A 112 -16.51 -10.76 1.71
N LEU A 113 -16.39 -11.36 0.52
CA LEU A 113 -17.49 -11.93 -0.25
C LEU A 113 -17.02 -13.29 -0.80
N PRO A 114 -17.54 -14.43 -0.27
CA PRO A 114 -17.01 -15.76 -0.52
C PRO A 114 -17.39 -16.30 -1.92
N LEU A 115 -16.90 -15.62 -2.95
CA LEU A 115 -17.02 -15.96 -4.36
C LEU A 115 -15.62 -15.95 -5.00
N PRO A 116 -15.17 -17.02 -5.67
CA PRO A 116 -13.82 -17.08 -6.25
C PRO A 116 -13.59 -16.05 -7.35
N VAL A 117 -14.62 -15.79 -8.17
CA VAL A 117 -14.58 -14.83 -9.29
C VAL A 117 -14.36 -13.38 -8.81
N VAL A 118 -14.84 -13.06 -7.60
CA VAL A 118 -14.66 -11.77 -6.94
C VAL A 118 -13.16 -11.58 -6.65
N GLY A 119 -12.53 -12.55 -5.98
CA GLY A 119 -11.08 -12.54 -5.77
C GLY A 119 -10.27 -12.42 -7.07
N PHE A 120 -10.69 -13.10 -8.12
CA PHE A 120 -10.04 -13.02 -9.43
C PHE A 120 -10.13 -11.61 -10.04
N VAL A 121 -11.33 -11.06 -10.17
CA VAL A 121 -11.54 -9.74 -10.78
C VAL A 121 -10.83 -8.63 -10.01
N ALA A 122 -10.88 -8.65 -8.67
CA ALA A 122 -10.17 -7.65 -7.87
C ALA A 122 -8.65 -7.75 -8.02
N SER A 123 -8.10 -8.96 -8.04
CA SER A 123 -6.66 -9.17 -8.23
C SER A 123 -6.22 -8.74 -9.63
N PHE A 124 -7.00 -9.08 -10.65
CA PHE A 124 -6.80 -8.63 -12.03
C PHE A 124 -6.73 -7.10 -12.12
N LEU A 125 -7.74 -6.41 -11.58
CA LEU A 125 -7.85 -4.96 -11.62
C LEU A 125 -6.72 -4.28 -10.83
N LEU A 126 -6.36 -4.83 -9.67
CA LEU A 126 -5.25 -4.32 -8.89
C LEU A 126 -3.94 -4.47 -9.66
N THR A 127 -3.63 -5.67 -10.14
CA THR A 127 -2.44 -5.95 -10.96
C THR A 127 -2.38 -4.97 -12.14
N GLN A 128 -3.42 -4.89 -12.97
CA GLN A 128 -3.42 -3.98 -14.11
C GLN A 128 -3.13 -2.52 -13.70
N ASN A 129 -3.72 -2.06 -12.59
CA ASN A 129 -3.49 -0.72 -12.09
C ASN A 129 -2.06 -0.49 -11.57
N LEU A 130 -1.44 -1.51 -10.97
CA LEU A 130 -0.07 -1.40 -10.45
C LEU A 130 0.98 -1.45 -11.55
N TRP A 131 0.79 -2.31 -12.55
CA TRP A 131 1.75 -2.51 -13.66
C TRP A 131 1.66 -1.43 -14.75
N THR A 132 0.66 -0.56 -14.68
CA THR A 132 0.55 0.66 -15.50
C THR A 132 1.16 1.90 -14.84
N LYS A 133 1.82 1.73 -13.69
CA LYS A 133 2.41 2.80 -12.88
C LYS A 133 3.84 2.43 -12.45
N ASP A 134 4.64 3.43 -12.15
CA ASP A 134 6.07 3.23 -11.84
C ASP A 134 6.36 2.78 -10.40
N ASP A 135 5.33 2.74 -9.54
CA ASP A 135 5.50 2.51 -8.10
C ASP A 135 6.06 1.10 -7.80
N LEU A 136 5.40 0.04 -8.31
CA LEU A 136 5.77 -1.35 -8.05
C LEU A 136 7.02 -1.77 -8.84
N VAL A 137 7.12 -1.30 -10.09
CA VAL A 137 8.21 -1.62 -11.03
C VAL A 137 9.56 -1.14 -10.51
N SER A 138 9.59 -0.10 -9.69
CA SER A 138 10.82 0.51 -9.18
C SER A 138 11.68 -0.39 -8.29
N GLY A 139 11.11 -1.41 -7.63
CA GLY A 139 11.86 -2.22 -6.66
C GLY A 139 12.37 -1.44 -5.44
N THR A 140 11.89 -0.21 -5.22
CA THR A 140 12.29 0.69 -4.12
C THR A 140 11.46 0.45 -2.85
N PRO A 141 11.72 1.12 -1.70
CA PRO A 141 10.92 0.98 -0.49
C PRO A 141 9.40 1.03 -0.72
N ARG A 142 8.97 1.93 -1.62
CA ARG A 142 7.56 2.14 -1.95
C ARG A 142 6.90 0.92 -2.58
N ALA A 143 7.65 0.11 -3.35
CA ALA A 143 7.12 -1.10 -3.99
C ALA A 143 6.60 -2.12 -2.96
N PHE A 144 7.18 -2.13 -1.75
CA PHE A 144 6.78 -3.00 -0.64
C PHE A 144 5.44 -2.60 -0.01
N PHE A 145 4.92 -1.40 -0.27
CA PHE A 145 3.60 -0.98 0.22
C PHE A 145 2.54 -2.04 -0.12
N TYR A 146 2.45 -2.44 -1.38
CA TYR A 146 1.34 -3.27 -1.86
C TYR A 146 1.29 -4.67 -1.24
N PRO A 147 2.37 -5.48 -1.29
CA PRO A 147 2.31 -6.83 -0.71
C PRO A 147 2.20 -6.77 0.82
N LEU A 148 2.88 -5.85 1.49
CA LEU A 148 2.83 -5.77 2.96
C LEU A 148 1.50 -5.21 3.46
N PHE A 149 0.90 -4.23 2.77
CA PHE A 149 -0.40 -3.69 3.15
C PHE A 149 -1.52 -4.71 2.91
N THR A 150 -1.52 -5.39 1.75
CA THR A 150 -2.51 -6.44 1.47
C THR A 150 -2.33 -7.65 2.39
N ALA A 151 -1.11 -8.07 2.70
CA ALA A 151 -0.85 -9.10 3.71
C ALA A 151 -1.41 -8.70 5.08
N PHE A 152 -1.19 -7.46 5.51
CA PHE A 152 -1.72 -6.95 6.78
C PHE A 152 -3.25 -7.02 6.81
N LEU A 153 -3.93 -6.54 5.77
CA LEU A 153 -5.40 -6.63 5.68
C LEU A 153 -5.87 -8.09 5.69
N TYR A 154 -5.20 -8.99 4.97
CA TYR A 154 -5.54 -10.40 4.90
C TYR A 154 -5.45 -11.10 6.28
N TYR A 155 -4.38 -10.85 7.05
CA TYR A 155 -4.22 -11.41 8.39
C TYR A 155 -5.11 -10.69 9.43
N LEU A 156 -5.35 -9.39 9.28
CA LEU A 156 -6.30 -8.67 10.12
C LEU A 156 -7.72 -9.24 9.96
N LEU A 157 -8.15 -9.55 8.73
CA LEU A 157 -9.46 -10.13 8.46
C LEU A 157 -9.64 -11.55 9.03
N GLN A 158 -8.56 -12.31 9.18
CA GLN A 158 -8.56 -13.67 9.75
C GLN A 158 -8.81 -13.71 11.25
N ARG A 159 -8.74 -12.57 11.96
CA ARG A 159 -8.91 -12.53 13.42
C ARG A 159 -10.28 -13.04 13.91
N HIS A 160 -11.31 -12.96 13.07
CA HIS A 160 -12.68 -13.31 13.43
C HIS A 160 -12.99 -14.82 13.36
N GLU A 161 -12.06 -15.65 12.88
CA GLU A 161 -12.27 -17.10 12.70
C GLU A 161 -11.54 -17.88 13.83
N PRO A 162 -12.24 -18.51 14.80
CA PRO A 162 -11.62 -19.47 15.73
C PRO A 162 -11.37 -20.83 15.03
N PRO A 163 -10.27 -21.57 15.29
CA PRO A 163 -9.13 -21.31 16.19
C PRO A 163 -7.99 -20.48 15.53
N VAL A 164 -8.24 -19.92 14.36
CA VAL A 164 -7.27 -19.23 13.49
C VAL A 164 -6.73 -17.93 14.10
N TRP A 165 -7.44 -17.32 15.06
CA TRP A 165 -7.03 -16.08 15.73
C TRP A 165 -5.56 -16.07 16.21
N ARG A 166 -5.12 -17.10 16.97
CA ARG A 166 -3.71 -17.17 17.44
C ARG A 166 -2.72 -17.30 16.29
N ARG A 167 -3.09 -18.03 15.23
CA ARG A 167 -2.26 -18.23 14.05
C ARG A 167 -2.18 -16.99 13.16
N SER A 168 -3.14 -16.07 13.23
CA SER A 168 -3.16 -14.86 12.42
C SER A 168 -2.51 -13.65 13.10
N LEU A 169 -2.49 -13.61 14.43
CA LEU A 169 -1.96 -12.49 15.19
C LEU A 169 -0.46 -12.30 14.99
N LEU A 170 0.32 -13.39 15.09
CA LEU A 170 1.76 -13.34 14.93
C LEU A 170 2.17 -12.91 13.50
N PRO A 171 1.64 -13.52 12.42
CA PRO A 171 1.87 -13.02 11.06
C PRO A 171 1.44 -11.57 10.87
N CYS A 172 0.33 -11.14 11.48
CA CYS A 172 -0.12 -9.74 11.38
C CYS A 172 0.91 -8.78 12.02
N LEU A 173 1.39 -9.06 13.24
CA LEU A 173 2.43 -8.25 13.90
C LEU A 173 3.76 -8.30 13.16
N MET A 174 4.14 -9.45 12.59
CA MET A 174 5.35 -9.57 11.76
C MET A 174 5.25 -8.71 10.51
N ILE A 175 4.12 -8.75 9.79
CA ILE A 175 3.89 -7.89 8.64
C ILE A 175 3.89 -6.41 9.07
N PHE A 176 3.33 -6.10 10.24
CA PHE A 176 3.34 -4.76 10.81
C PHE A 176 4.78 -4.25 11.04
N LEU A 177 5.64 -5.08 11.64
CA LEU A 177 7.07 -4.79 11.80
C LEU A 177 7.77 -4.61 10.44
N LEU A 178 7.51 -5.51 9.48
CA LEU A 178 8.06 -5.42 8.13
C LEU A 178 7.65 -4.14 7.41
N GLN A 179 6.40 -3.68 7.58
CA GLN A 179 5.96 -2.40 7.04
C GLN A 179 6.84 -1.26 7.57
N GLY A 180 7.15 -1.25 8.87
CA GLY A 180 8.06 -0.28 9.46
C GLY A 180 9.47 -0.36 8.89
N LEU A 181 10.01 -1.58 8.73
CA LEU A 181 11.38 -1.80 8.27
C LEU A 181 11.59 -1.54 6.76
N PHE A 182 10.55 -1.70 5.95
CA PHE A 182 10.64 -1.53 4.49
C PHE A 182 10.03 -0.21 4.01
N TYR A 183 8.91 0.24 4.57
CA TYR A 183 8.25 1.47 4.17
C TYR A 183 7.43 2.08 5.34
N PRO A 184 8.08 2.84 6.25
CA PRO A 184 7.49 3.34 7.50
C PRO A 184 6.15 4.07 7.36
N GLN A 185 5.88 4.66 6.20
CA GLN A 185 4.61 5.31 5.94
C GLN A 185 3.42 4.32 5.93
N THR A 186 3.63 3.10 5.45
CA THR A 186 2.60 2.04 5.47
C THR A 186 2.22 1.68 6.89
N LEU A 187 3.22 1.63 7.78
CA LEU A 187 3.03 1.33 9.20
C LEU A 187 2.11 2.37 9.85
N LEU A 188 2.32 3.66 9.61
CA LEU A 188 1.43 4.73 10.10
C LEU A 188 -0.01 4.53 9.64
N LEU A 189 -0.21 4.28 8.34
CA LEU A 189 -1.53 3.99 7.79
C LEU A 189 -2.16 2.77 8.49
N SER A 190 -1.42 1.67 8.60
CA SER A 190 -1.88 0.44 9.24
C SER A 190 -2.15 0.62 10.74
N CYS A 191 -1.47 1.51 11.46
CA CYS A 191 -1.82 1.89 12.84
C CYS A 191 -3.23 2.48 12.89
N GLY A 192 -3.56 3.40 11.98
CA GLY A 192 -4.90 3.98 11.89
C GLY A 192 -5.95 2.92 11.62
N VAL A 193 -5.68 2.01 10.66
CA VAL A 193 -6.58 0.89 10.36
C VAL A 193 -6.75 -0.03 11.56
N LEU A 194 -5.65 -0.37 12.24
CA LEU A 194 -5.65 -1.24 13.41
C LEU A 194 -6.53 -0.65 14.51
N VAL A 195 -6.31 0.60 14.91
CA VAL A 195 -7.09 1.27 15.96
C VAL A 195 -8.58 1.31 15.58
N LEU A 196 -8.90 1.75 14.36
CA LEU A 196 -10.29 1.86 13.89
C LEU A 196 -10.99 0.50 13.78
N ASN A 197 -10.26 -0.56 13.45
CA ASN A 197 -10.83 -1.90 13.28
C ASN A 197 -11.32 -2.51 14.60
N PHE A 198 -10.78 -2.08 15.74
CA PHE A 198 -11.19 -2.52 17.08
C PHE A 198 -12.16 -1.57 17.78
N VAL A 199 -12.54 -0.46 17.12
CA VAL A 199 -13.66 0.39 17.58
C VAL A 199 -14.95 -0.14 16.97
N ASP A 200 -15.84 -0.62 17.83
CA ASP A 200 -17.21 -0.99 17.46
C ASP A 200 -18.10 0.25 17.44
N TRP A 201 -18.97 0.36 16.46
CA TRP A 201 -19.90 1.48 16.33
C TRP A 201 -21.32 0.99 16.60
N ASP A 202 -21.72 0.96 17.88
CA ASP A 202 -23.11 0.66 18.25
C ASP A 202 -23.91 1.96 18.39
N GLN A 203 -25.02 2.08 17.66
CA GLN A 203 -25.88 3.27 17.63
C GLN A 203 -25.13 4.61 17.43
N ARG A 204 -24.13 4.64 16.52
CA ARG A 204 -23.25 5.80 16.23
C ARG A 204 -22.33 6.25 17.38
N LYS A 205 -22.23 5.49 18.47
CA LYS A 205 -21.26 5.75 19.54
C LYS A 205 -20.07 4.81 19.40
N PRO A 206 -18.82 5.32 19.42
CA PRO A 206 -17.64 4.46 19.42
C PRO A 206 -17.59 3.71 20.76
N ARG A 207 -17.51 2.38 20.69
CA ARG A 207 -17.25 1.50 21.82
C ARG A 207 -15.83 0.94 21.72
N PRO A 208 -15.05 1.01 22.80
CA PRO A 208 -13.71 0.44 22.82
C PRO A 208 -13.76 -1.11 22.71
N PRO A 209 -12.61 -1.74 22.43
CA PRO A 209 -12.51 -3.19 22.40
C PRO A 209 -13.02 -3.81 23.71
N GLN A 210 -13.92 -4.80 23.59
CA GLN A 210 -14.56 -5.43 24.74
C GLN A 210 -13.70 -6.50 25.41
N ARG A 211 -12.69 -7.05 24.70
CA ARG A 211 -11.82 -8.12 25.19
C ARG A 211 -10.43 -7.59 25.49
N LEU A 212 -9.84 -8.00 26.62
CA LEU A 212 -8.46 -7.66 26.99
C LEU A 212 -7.43 -8.09 25.93
N GLN A 213 -7.69 -9.19 25.22
CA GLN A 213 -6.83 -9.68 24.15
C GLN A 213 -6.77 -8.71 22.96
N ASP A 214 -7.87 -8.02 22.68
CA ASP A 214 -7.94 -7.03 21.60
C ASP A 214 -7.12 -5.80 21.96
N TRP A 215 -7.17 -5.36 23.22
CA TRP A 215 -6.30 -4.32 23.76
C TRP A 215 -4.82 -4.70 23.69
N GLY A 216 -4.47 -5.93 24.09
CA GLY A 216 -3.10 -6.43 24.00
C GLY A 216 -2.57 -6.41 22.56
N PHE A 217 -3.42 -6.73 21.58
CA PHE A 217 -3.03 -6.68 20.18
C PHE A 217 -2.84 -5.26 19.64
N VAL A 218 -3.75 -4.34 19.97
CA VAL A 218 -3.61 -2.92 19.60
C VAL A 218 -2.36 -2.34 20.27
N ALA A 219 -2.15 -2.59 21.56
CA ALA A 219 -0.97 -2.15 22.29
C ALA A 219 0.33 -2.72 21.72
N ALA A 220 0.35 -4.01 21.34
CA ALA A 220 1.51 -4.62 20.70
C ALA A 220 1.81 -3.98 19.33
N GLY A 221 0.78 -3.75 18.50
CA GLY A 221 0.94 -3.06 17.22
C GLY A 221 1.47 -1.63 17.40
N LEU A 222 0.87 -0.84 18.30
CA LEU A 222 1.34 0.52 18.59
C LEU A 222 2.74 0.53 19.21
N GLY A 223 3.07 -0.45 20.06
CA GLY A 223 4.40 -0.63 20.61
C GLY A 223 5.44 -0.87 19.52
N ILE A 224 5.16 -1.76 18.56
CA ILE A 224 6.02 -1.96 17.38
C ILE A 224 6.16 -0.66 16.60
N ALA A 225 5.07 0.08 16.39
CA ALA A 225 5.12 1.33 15.66
C ALA A 225 6.03 2.36 16.33
N VAL A 226 5.91 2.53 17.65
CA VAL A 226 6.80 3.38 18.43
C VAL A 226 8.25 2.91 18.31
N LEU A 227 8.52 1.62 18.52
CA LEU A 227 9.88 1.07 18.46
C LEU A 227 10.55 1.28 17.11
N VAL A 228 9.82 1.11 16.00
CA VAL A 228 10.38 1.28 14.65
C VAL A 228 10.51 2.73 14.24
N LEU A 229 9.58 3.60 14.65
CA LEU A 229 9.59 5.02 14.28
C LEU A 229 10.47 5.88 15.19
N LEU A 230 10.75 5.44 16.42
CA LEU A 230 11.54 6.19 17.39
C LEU A 230 12.94 6.56 16.87
N PRO A 231 13.71 5.66 16.22
CA PRO A 231 14.99 6.02 15.62
C PRO A 231 14.85 7.17 14.62
N PHE A 232 13.84 7.12 13.73
CA PHE A 232 13.59 8.18 12.75
C PHE A 232 13.20 9.52 13.40
N ALA A 233 12.51 9.48 14.54
CA ALA A 233 12.13 10.68 15.28
C ALA A 233 13.30 11.32 16.05
N LEU A 234 14.26 10.51 16.50
CA LEU A 234 15.42 10.95 17.28
C LEU A 234 16.65 11.29 16.43
N GLN A 235 16.72 10.77 15.20
CA GLN A 235 17.89 10.95 14.34
C GLN A 235 18.02 12.41 13.90
N THR A 236 19.13 13.03 14.28
CA THR A 236 19.52 14.34 13.76
C THR A 236 20.07 14.17 12.34
N SER A 237 19.41 14.80 11.37
CA SER A 237 19.85 14.80 9.97
C SER A 237 21.14 15.61 9.81
N GLU A 238 22.16 15.01 9.20
CA GLU A 238 23.38 15.73 8.75
C GLU A 238 23.07 16.80 7.68
N TYR A 239 21.89 16.71 7.06
CA TYR A 239 21.46 17.56 5.95
C TYR A 239 20.54 18.71 6.40
N GLY A 240 20.49 18.97 7.71
CA GLY A 240 19.62 19.98 8.30
C GLY A 240 18.20 19.49 8.59
N PRO A 241 17.41 20.32 9.27
CA PRO A 241 16.04 19.99 9.65
C PRO A 241 15.12 19.89 8.43
N VAL A 242 14.02 19.14 8.60
CA VAL A 242 12.94 19.11 7.60
C VAL A 242 12.33 20.51 7.49
N ILE A 243 12.37 21.08 6.29
CA ILE A 243 11.79 22.39 6.00
C ILE A 243 10.29 22.43 6.31
N THR A 244 9.82 23.58 6.77
CA THR A 244 8.42 23.86 7.04
C THR A 244 7.70 24.35 5.77
N ALA A 245 6.38 24.27 5.77
CA ALA A 245 5.56 24.85 4.70
C ALA A 245 5.78 26.37 4.53
N ALA A 246 6.11 27.09 5.61
CA ALA A 246 6.38 28.53 5.55
C ALA A 246 7.71 28.83 4.86
N GLU A 247 8.75 28.06 5.15
CA GLU A 247 10.07 28.16 4.51
C GLU A 247 10.04 27.71 3.04
N ALA A 248 9.25 26.69 2.72
CA ALA A 248 9.16 26.14 1.37
C ALA A 248 8.42 27.05 0.37
N ARG A 249 7.53 27.94 0.83
CA ARG A 249 6.75 28.82 -0.06
C ARG A 249 7.60 29.79 -0.88
N PRO A 250 8.58 30.51 -0.31
CA PRO A 250 9.43 31.42 -1.08
C PRO A 250 10.54 30.72 -1.88
N MET A 251 10.76 29.42 -1.68
CA MET A 251 11.82 28.66 -2.35
C MET A 251 11.52 28.44 -3.84
N ALA A 252 12.50 28.71 -4.70
CA ALA A 252 12.38 28.58 -6.16
C ALA A 252 12.07 27.13 -6.60
N GLU A 253 12.49 26.14 -5.82
CA GLU A 253 12.25 24.72 -6.06
C GLU A 253 10.75 24.36 -6.06
N PHE A 254 9.94 25.07 -5.26
CA PHE A 254 8.49 24.82 -5.11
C PHE A 254 7.62 25.77 -5.92
N ALA A 255 8.24 26.74 -6.60
CA ALA A 255 7.57 27.69 -7.49
C ALA A 255 6.92 26.97 -8.68
N GLU A 256 6.12 27.71 -9.45
CA GLU A 256 5.35 27.17 -10.58
C GLU A 256 6.22 26.45 -11.63
N HIS A 257 7.42 26.98 -11.90
CA HIS A 257 8.39 26.39 -12.82
C HIS A 257 9.54 25.68 -12.09
N GLY A 258 9.39 25.47 -10.79
CA GLY A 258 10.39 24.82 -9.95
C GLY A 258 10.44 23.31 -10.18
N ARG A 259 11.59 22.69 -9.87
CA ARG A 259 11.82 21.24 -9.98
C ARG A 259 10.78 20.41 -9.20
N VAL A 260 10.25 20.97 -8.13
CA VAL A 260 9.35 20.32 -7.17
C VAL A 260 8.11 21.18 -6.94
N ARG A 261 7.48 21.67 -8.02
CA ARG A 261 6.21 22.42 -7.94
C ARG A 261 5.24 21.77 -6.94
N TYR A 262 4.78 22.55 -5.97
CA TYR A 262 3.95 22.03 -4.88
C TYR A 262 2.77 22.94 -4.53
N PHE A 263 3.00 24.25 -4.39
CA PHE A 263 1.96 25.21 -4.03
C PHE A 263 1.19 25.65 -5.27
N VAL A 264 0.19 24.85 -5.64
CA VAL A 264 -0.71 25.08 -6.79
C VAL A 264 -2.06 25.66 -6.34
N PRO A 265 -2.94 26.12 -7.26
CA PRO A 265 -4.25 26.67 -6.90
C PRO A 265 -5.08 25.72 -6.01
N PRO A 266 -5.95 26.24 -5.12
CA PRO A 266 -6.57 25.46 -4.04
C PRO A 266 -7.32 24.20 -4.50
N LEU A 267 -8.08 24.27 -5.59
CA LEU A 267 -8.85 23.13 -6.08
C LEU A 267 -7.92 22.00 -6.54
N GLU A 268 -6.90 22.34 -7.32
CA GLU A 268 -5.89 21.40 -7.80
C GLU A 268 -5.10 20.83 -6.61
N TYR A 269 -4.68 21.70 -5.68
CA TYR A 269 -3.89 21.37 -4.50
C TYR A 269 -4.54 20.29 -3.63
N TRP A 270 -5.84 20.43 -3.33
CA TRP A 270 -6.56 19.48 -2.48
C TRP A 270 -7.07 18.24 -3.23
N LEU A 271 -7.42 18.36 -4.51
CA LEU A 271 -8.08 17.27 -5.24
C LEU A 271 -7.14 16.41 -6.07
N SER A 272 -6.38 17.02 -6.97
CA SER A 272 -5.77 16.31 -8.11
C SER A 272 -4.25 16.40 -8.19
N TRP A 273 -3.63 17.30 -7.42
CA TRP A 273 -2.20 17.53 -7.49
C TRP A 273 -1.41 16.30 -7.03
N MET A 274 -0.37 15.92 -7.78
CA MET A 274 0.34 14.66 -7.59
C MET A 274 0.91 14.47 -6.17
N ARG A 275 1.23 15.56 -5.48
CA ARG A 275 1.95 15.56 -4.19
C ARG A 275 1.08 15.95 -2.98
N SER A 276 -0.06 16.59 -3.20
CA SER A 276 -0.93 17.10 -2.12
C SER A 276 -2.37 16.63 -2.26
N GLY A 277 -2.82 16.29 -3.47
CA GLY A 277 -4.20 15.94 -3.74
C GLY A 277 -4.62 14.61 -3.13
N ILE A 278 -5.90 14.51 -2.77
CA ILE A 278 -6.54 13.27 -2.32
C ILE A 278 -6.60 12.21 -3.43
N PHE A 279 -6.71 12.65 -4.69
CA PHE A 279 -6.69 11.82 -5.90
C PHE A 279 -5.58 12.31 -6.86
N PRO A 280 -4.29 12.07 -6.55
CA PRO A 280 -3.11 12.65 -7.23
C PRO A 280 -2.89 12.21 -8.70
N SER A 281 -3.92 11.64 -9.31
CA SER A 281 -3.98 11.21 -10.69
C SER A 281 -5.46 10.96 -10.99
N LEU A 282 -6.17 11.94 -11.54
CA LEU A 282 -7.58 11.84 -11.96
C LEU A 282 -7.83 10.74 -13.01
N TRP A 283 -6.79 10.02 -13.46
CA TRP A 283 -6.88 8.68 -14.05
C TRP A 283 -7.35 7.62 -13.04
N VAL A 284 -8.30 8.00 -12.20
CA VAL A 284 -9.23 7.12 -11.51
C VAL A 284 -10.37 6.97 -12.50
N PRO A 285 -10.46 5.89 -13.31
CA PRO A 285 -11.62 5.66 -14.15
C PRO A 285 -12.89 5.99 -13.37
N PRO A 286 -13.86 6.77 -13.89
CA PRO A 286 -15.06 7.19 -13.14
C PRO A 286 -15.79 6.03 -12.43
N LEU A 287 -15.64 4.82 -12.97
CA LEU A 287 -16.10 3.56 -12.40
C LEU A 287 -15.47 3.17 -11.05
N MET A 288 -14.27 3.65 -10.73
CA MET A 288 -13.59 3.42 -9.44
C MET A 288 -14.17 4.27 -8.31
N LEU A 289 -14.77 5.44 -8.62
CA LEU A 289 -15.52 6.25 -7.66
C LEU A 289 -16.81 5.56 -7.18
N ALA A 290 -17.33 4.59 -7.94
CA ALA A 290 -18.50 3.81 -7.54
C ALA A 290 -18.26 2.96 -6.28
N GLY A 291 -17.00 2.66 -5.94
CA GLY A 291 -16.64 1.99 -4.69
C GLY A 291 -17.01 2.79 -3.44
N PHE A 292 -17.19 4.11 -3.54
CA PHE A 292 -17.68 4.95 -2.44
C PHE A 292 -19.21 4.87 -2.25
N LEU A 293 -19.95 4.29 -3.20
CA LEU A 293 -21.40 4.08 -3.07
C LEU A 293 -21.73 2.86 -2.21
N LEU A 294 -20.72 2.11 -1.77
CA LEU A 294 -20.83 0.85 -1.08
C LEU A 294 -21.55 0.93 0.29
N PRO A 295 -21.37 1.98 1.11
CA PRO A 295 -22.23 2.22 2.28
C PRO A 295 -23.69 2.55 1.90
N LEU A 296 -23.90 3.23 0.76
CA LEU A 296 -25.23 3.60 0.26
C LEU A 296 -25.98 2.39 -0.29
N LEU A 297 -25.27 1.45 -0.92
CA LEU A 297 -25.81 0.16 -1.39
C LEU A 297 -26.31 -0.72 -0.24
N GLY A 298 -25.81 -0.52 0.98
CA GLY A 298 -26.33 -1.17 2.19
C GLY A 298 -27.83 -0.96 2.40
N ARG A 299 -28.41 0.15 1.91
CA ARG A 299 -29.86 0.41 1.97
C ARG A 299 -30.67 -0.52 1.05
N PHE A 300 -30.06 -1.02 -0.02
CA PHE A 300 -30.69 -1.93 -0.99
C PHE A 300 -30.38 -3.41 -0.70
N ARG A 301 -29.75 -3.71 0.45
CA ARG A 301 -29.39 -5.07 0.86
C ARG A 301 -30.56 -6.07 0.87
N PRO A 302 -31.80 -5.69 1.25
CA PRO A 302 -32.93 -6.61 1.18
C PRO A 302 -33.26 -7.07 -0.26
N HIS A 303 -33.02 -6.19 -1.24
CA HIS A 303 -33.40 -6.40 -2.63
C HIS A 303 -32.30 -7.04 -3.49
N LEU A 304 -31.07 -7.12 -2.98
CA LEU A 304 -29.91 -7.62 -3.72
C LEU A 304 -29.32 -8.87 -3.04
N PRO A 305 -29.60 -10.09 -3.54
CA PRO A 305 -29.16 -11.36 -2.92
C PRO A 305 -27.64 -11.47 -2.72
N LEU A 306 -26.84 -10.81 -3.58
CA LEU A 306 -25.38 -10.74 -3.45
C LEU A 306 -24.93 -9.92 -2.23
N LEU A 307 -25.62 -8.82 -1.91
CA LEU A 307 -25.29 -7.98 -0.75
C LEU A 307 -25.57 -8.69 0.58
N GLN A 308 -26.46 -9.68 0.58
CA GLN A 308 -26.72 -10.52 1.74
C GLN A 308 -25.54 -11.46 2.05
N LYS A 309 -24.75 -11.84 1.04
CA LYS A 309 -23.56 -12.70 1.19
C LYS A 309 -22.30 -11.96 1.67
N ILE A 310 -22.34 -10.64 1.73
CA ILE A 310 -21.22 -9.82 2.22
C ILE A 310 -21.05 -10.03 3.72
N ARG A 311 -19.83 -10.40 4.12
CA ARG A 311 -19.48 -10.57 5.53
C ARG A 311 -19.26 -9.19 6.19
N PRO A 312 -19.50 -9.06 7.51
CA PRO A 312 -19.23 -7.83 8.27
C PRO A 312 -17.78 -7.30 8.13
N ASN A 313 -16.85 -8.19 7.77
CA ASN A 313 -15.46 -7.93 7.44
C ASN A 313 -15.23 -6.80 6.42
N VAL A 314 -16.24 -6.43 5.61
CA VAL A 314 -16.20 -5.26 4.71
C VAL A 314 -15.84 -3.95 5.44
N LYS A 315 -16.13 -3.84 6.75
CA LYS A 315 -15.79 -2.66 7.57
C LYS A 315 -14.31 -2.27 7.43
N VAL A 316 -13.41 -3.24 7.22
CA VAL A 316 -11.98 -2.96 7.05
C VAL A 316 -11.70 -1.96 5.92
N LEU A 317 -12.49 -1.96 4.85
CA LEU A 317 -12.33 -1.02 3.74
C LEU A 317 -12.67 0.41 4.17
N VAL A 318 -13.70 0.56 5.02
CA VAL A 318 -14.05 1.84 5.62
C VAL A 318 -12.96 2.30 6.57
N ASP A 319 -12.41 1.39 7.38
CA ASP A 319 -11.29 1.69 8.29
C ASP A 319 -10.06 2.18 7.52
N VAL A 320 -9.74 1.57 6.36
CA VAL A 320 -8.67 2.02 5.47
C VAL A 320 -8.93 3.41 4.93
N VAL A 321 -10.14 3.70 4.45
CA VAL A 321 -10.49 5.04 3.94
C VAL A 321 -10.37 6.08 5.05
N LEU A 322 -10.97 5.83 6.22
CA LEU A 322 -10.92 6.74 7.36
C LEU A 322 -9.48 6.98 7.83
N ALA A 323 -8.68 5.93 7.98
CA ALA A 323 -7.26 6.06 8.35
C ALA A 323 -6.49 6.88 7.31
N SER A 324 -6.72 6.62 6.01
CA SER A 324 -6.08 7.38 4.93
C SER A 324 -6.43 8.87 4.98
N LEU A 325 -7.70 9.20 5.23
CA LEU A 325 -8.17 10.59 5.32
C LEU A 325 -7.62 11.30 6.56
N VAL A 326 -7.56 10.62 7.71
CA VAL A 326 -6.96 11.18 8.93
C VAL A 326 -5.48 11.50 8.68
N TRP A 327 -4.70 10.55 8.16
CA TRP A 327 -3.29 10.80 7.87
C TRP A 327 -3.07 11.81 6.76
N PHE A 328 -3.94 11.86 5.75
CA PHE A 328 -3.94 12.89 4.72
C PHE A 328 -4.11 14.30 5.31
N GLY A 329 -5.07 14.47 6.23
CA GLY A 329 -5.27 15.73 6.94
C GLY A 329 -4.07 16.09 7.84
N LEU A 330 -3.57 15.12 8.62
CA LEU A 330 -2.40 15.32 9.46
C LEU A 330 -1.15 15.68 8.65
N ALA A 331 -0.96 15.09 7.47
CA ALA A 331 0.16 15.40 6.58
C ALA A 331 0.09 16.81 5.99
N HIS A 332 -1.12 17.35 5.77
CA HIS A 332 -1.27 18.76 5.41
C HIS A 332 -0.93 19.69 6.58
N LEU A 333 -1.37 19.34 7.79
CA LEU A 333 -1.09 20.13 8.99
C LEU A 333 0.40 20.13 9.36
N LEU A 334 1.09 19.00 9.14
CA LEU A 334 2.48 18.76 9.53
C LEU A 334 3.42 18.67 8.32
N LEU A 335 3.11 19.37 7.23
CA LEU A 335 3.93 19.38 6.02
C LEU A 335 5.35 19.93 6.33
N PHE A 336 6.47 19.25 6.05
CA PHE A 336 6.73 17.97 5.36
C PHE A 336 7.14 16.82 6.29
N ARG A 337 6.86 16.92 7.59
CA ARG A 337 7.29 15.96 8.63
C ARG A 337 6.65 14.58 8.47
N LEU A 338 5.40 14.52 8.00
CA LEU A 338 4.70 13.28 7.69
C LEU A 338 4.77 12.90 6.19
N GLN A 339 5.82 13.34 5.49
CA GLN A 339 5.92 13.23 4.04
C GLN A 339 4.77 13.92 3.30
N LEU A 340 4.59 13.57 2.03
CA LEU A 340 3.60 14.17 1.14
C LEU A 340 2.19 13.62 1.41
N PRO A 341 1.16 14.48 1.55
CA PRO A 341 -0.20 14.04 1.88
C PRO A 341 -0.78 13.01 0.92
N SER A 342 -0.54 13.18 -0.38
CA SER A 342 -1.10 12.32 -1.42
C SER A 342 -0.68 10.85 -1.28
N ARG A 343 0.48 10.57 -0.65
CA ARG A 343 0.97 9.21 -0.43
C ARG A 343 0.08 8.40 0.51
N TYR A 344 -0.70 9.03 1.39
CA TYR A 344 -1.61 8.33 2.30
C TYR A 344 -2.91 7.89 1.64
N THR A 345 -3.30 8.51 0.52
CA THR A 345 -4.54 8.18 -0.20
C THR A 345 -4.26 7.45 -1.51
N GLN A 346 -3.19 7.82 -2.23
CA GLN A 346 -2.85 7.24 -3.53
C GLN A 346 -2.77 5.72 -3.51
N HIS A 347 -1.96 5.15 -2.62
CA HIS A 347 -1.67 3.72 -2.65
C HIS A 347 -2.79 2.91 -1.97
N SER A 348 -3.35 3.42 -0.87
CA SER A 348 -4.43 2.78 -0.13
C SER A 348 -5.73 2.74 -0.93
N PHE A 349 -6.07 3.84 -1.63
CA PHE A 349 -7.27 3.90 -2.45
C PHE A 349 -7.20 2.98 -3.65
N ARG A 350 -6.02 2.77 -4.28
CA ARG A 350 -5.86 1.76 -5.34
C ARG A 350 -6.27 0.36 -4.85
N VAL A 351 -5.86 -0.02 -3.64
CA VAL A 351 -6.23 -1.30 -3.02
C VAL A 351 -7.73 -1.34 -2.72
N VAL A 352 -8.27 -0.31 -2.06
CA VAL A 352 -9.70 -0.23 -1.72
C VAL A 352 -10.57 -0.29 -2.99
N TRP A 353 -10.21 0.45 -4.04
CA TRP A 353 -10.97 0.49 -5.29
C TRP A 353 -10.96 -0.83 -6.04
N ALA A 354 -9.82 -1.52 -6.10
CA ALA A 354 -9.76 -2.85 -6.72
C ALA A 354 -10.71 -3.83 -6.03
N ILE A 355 -10.77 -3.77 -4.69
CA ILE A 355 -11.64 -4.61 -3.87
C ILE A 355 -13.11 -4.15 -3.94
N ALA A 356 -13.39 -2.85 -4.07
CA ALA A 356 -14.75 -2.31 -4.09
C ALA A 356 -15.43 -2.40 -5.47
N ARG A 357 -14.67 -2.28 -6.57
CA ARG A 357 -15.19 -2.18 -7.96
C ARG A 357 -15.93 -3.41 -8.46
N GLN A 358 -15.52 -4.60 -8.02
CA GLN A 358 -16.09 -5.90 -8.40
C GLN A 358 -17.62 -5.99 -8.21
N TRP A 359 -18.22 -5.18 -7.34
CA TRP A 359 -19.62 -5.34 -6.96
C TRP A 359 -20.58 -4.74 -7.98
N ARG A 360 -20.18 -3.70 -8.72
CA ARG A 360 -21.01 -3.09 -9.77
C ARG A 360 -20.92 -3.83 -11.10
N TRP A 361 -19.76 -4.39 -11.43
CA TRP A 361 -19.59 -5.24 -12.62
C TRP A 361 -20.49 -6.49 -12.57
N GLN A 362 -20.71 -7.05 -11.37
CA GLN A 362 -21.59 -8.20 -11.19
C GLN A 362 -23.08 -7.84 -11.18
N LEU A 363 -23.46 -6.67 -10.63
CA LEU A 363 -24.82 -6.16 -10.78
C LEU A 363 -25.17 -5.98 -12.27
N TRP A 364 -24.25 -5.39 -13.05
CA TRP A 364 -24.42 -5.21 -14.48
C TRP A 364 -24.43 -6.53 -15.28
N LEU A 365 -23.51 -7.46 -14.99
CA LEU A 365 -23.51 -8.79 -15.63
C LEU A 365 -24.78 -9.59 -15.35
N MET A 366 -25.37 -9.43 -14.17
CA MET A 366 -26.63 -10.10 -13.84
C MET A 366 -27.84 -9.41 -14.50
N ASP A 367 -27.86 -8.08 -14.60
CA ASP A 367 -28.88 -7.37 -15.38
C ASP A 367 -28.84 -7.80 -16.87
N CYS A 368 -27.65 -8.09 -17.40
CA CYS A 368 -27.47 -8.60 -18.77
C CYS A 368 -27.72 -10.11 -18.93
N LEU A 369 -27.78 -10.89 -17.85
CA LEU A 369 -28.07 -12.34 -17.88
C LEU A 369 -29.49 -12.68 -17.42
N ALA A 370 -30.19 -11.73 -16.80
CA ALA A 370 -31.57 -11.84 -16.33
C ALA A 370 -32.58 -11.19 -17.29
N GLY A 371 -32.12 -10.50 -18.34
CA GLY A 371 -32.88 -10.12 -19.52
C GLY A 371 -32.46 -10.97 -20.71
#